data_AF-A0ABD5V0P8-F1
#
_entry.id   AF-A0ABD5V0P8-F1
#
_cell.length_a   1.000
_cell.length_b   1.000
_cell.length_c   1.000
_cell.angle_alpha   90.00
_cell.angle_beta   90.00
_cell.angle_gamma   90.00
#
_symmetry.space_group_name_H-M   'P 1'
#
loop_
_entity.id
_entity.type
_entity.pdbx_description
1 polymer ?
#
loop_
_entity_poly.entity_id
_entity_poly.type
_entity_poly.pdbx_seq_one_letter_code
_entity_poly.pdbx_strand_id
1 'polypeptide(L)' 'MDDTALLEALREVDPATTEGIARGLGADPDAVDERLSELESIDRVERDGDEWRIAGDSRLDSSVEHMADRLGSEGERR' A
#
# COMPACT_ATOMS: atom_id res chain seq x y z
N MET A 1 -0.51 -14.99 6.34
CA MET A 1 0.02 -13.63 6.23
C MET A 1 -1.07 -12.83 5.56
N ASP A 2 -1.50 -11.73 6.17
CA ASP A 2 -2.63 -10.95 5.69
C ASP A 2 -2.20 -9.98 4.59
N ASP A 3 -2.99 -9.85 3.53
CA ASP A 3 -2.67 -8.96 2.40
C ASP A 3 -2.53 -7.50 2.86
N THR A 4 -3.31 -7.09 3.86
CA THR A 4 -3.24 -5.75 4.45
C THR A 4 -1.89 -5.49 5.11
N ALA A 5 -1.35 -6.46 5.86
CA ALA A 5 -0.05 -6.32 6.52
C ALA A 5 1.08 -6.22 5.49
N LEU A 6 0.95 -6.93 4.37
CA LEU A 6 1.92 -6.88 3.27
C LEU A 6 1.93 -5.49 2.59
N LEU A 7 0.75 -4.91 2.37
CA LEU A 7 0.60 -3.56 1.82
C LEU A 7 1.06 -2.47 2.80
N GLU A 8 0.81 -2.63 4.09
CA GLU A 8 1.35 -1.71 5.10
C GLU A 8 2.88 -1.78 5.13
N ALA A 9 3.47 -2.96 5.06
CA ALA A 9 4.92 -3.12 4.97
C ALA A 9 5.50 -2.48 3.70
N LEU A 10 4.81 -2.59 2.55
CA LEU A 10 5.18 -1.89 1.31
C LEU A 10 5.19 -0.37 1.44
N ARG A 11 4.35 0.20 2.31
CA ARG A 11 4.33 1.65 2.61
C ARG A 11 5.39 2.07 3.63
N GLU A 12 5.78 1.16 4.52
CA GLU A 12 6.70 1.45 5.63
C GLU A 12 8.17 1.19 5.25
N VAL A 13 8.42 0.22 4.37
CA VAL A 13 9.76 -0.19 3.93
C VAL A 13 10.12 0.53 2.64
N ASP A 14 11.21 1.30 2.67
CA ASP A 14 11.81 1.97 1.50
C ASP A 14 13.33 1.69 1.51
N PRO A 15 13.92 1.01 0.51
CA PRO A 15 13.28 0.44 -0.70
C PRO A 15 12.47 -0.83 -0.41
N ALA A 16 11.30 -0.92 -1.04
CA ALA A 16 10.29 -1.95 -0.81
C ALA A 16 10.61 -3.29 -1.52
N THR A 17 11.76 -3.87 -1.18
CA THR A 17 12.21 -5.17 -1.73
C THR A 17 11.58 -6.35 -0.99
N THR A 18 11.40 -7.50 -1.65
CA THR A 18 10.91 -8.74 -1.02
C THR A 18 11.65 -9.05 0.29
N GLU A 19 12.98 -8.91 0.27
CA GLU A 19 13.86 -9.20 1.41
C GLU A 19 13.69 -8.18 2.56
N GLY A 20 13.53 -6.90 2.22
CA GLY A 20 13.28 -5.83 3.19
C GLY A 20 11.91 -5.99 3.86
N ILE A 21 10.88 -6.31 3.08
CA ILE A 21 9.51 -6.55 3.55
C ILE A 21 9.47 -7.79 4.45
N ALA A 22 10.08 -8.89 4.01
CA ALA A 22 10.17 -10.13 4.79
C ALA A 22 10.84 -9.89 6.14
N ARG A 23 11.93 -9.11 6.16
CA ARG A 23 12.62 -8.73 7.40
C ARG A 23 11.75 -7.85 8.30
N GLY A 24 11.04 -6.87 7.74
CA GLY A 24 10.14 -6.00 8.50
C GLY A 24 8.99 -6.76 9.15
N LEU A 25 8.44 -7.73 8.42
CA LEU A 25 7.34 -8.59 8.87
C LEU A 25 7.80 -9.79 9.72
N GLY A 26 9.11 -10.08 9.77
CA GLY A 26 9.64 -11.31 10.36
C GLY A 26 9.11 -12.57 9.66
N ALA A 27 8.88 -12.47 8.35
CA ALA A 27 8.31 -13.52 7.51
C ALA A 27 9.37 -14.15 6.60
N ASP A 28 9.02 -15.27 5.97
CA ASP A 28 9.86 -15.94 5.00
C ASP A 28 9.83 -15.21 3.64
N PRO A 29 10.98 -14.90 3.03
CA PRO A 29 11.03 -14.11 1.79
C PRO A 29 10.36 -14.81 0.61
N ASP A 30 10.42 -16.14 0.51
CA ASP A 30 9.73 -16.89 -0.55
C ASP A 30 8.20 -16.80 -0.39
N ALA A 31 7.71 -16.84 0.86
CA ALA A 31 6.29 -16.66 1.14
C ALA A 31 5.80 -15.23 0.85
N VAL A 32 6.66 -14.24 1.08
CA VAL A 32 6.40 -12.83 0.73
C VAL A 32 6.33 -12.65 -0.78
N ASP A 33 7.29 -13.21 -1.53
CA ASP A 33 7.30 -13.16 -2.99
C ASP A 33 6.06 -13.79 -3.61
N GLU A 34 5.66 -14.99 -3.14
CA GLU A 34 4.46 -15.67 -3.65
C GLU A 34 3.20 -14.83 -3.43
N ARG A 35 3.05 -14.20 -2.25
CA ARG A 35 1.92 -13.31 -1.99
C ARG A 35 1.97 -12.04 -2.84
N LEU A 36 3.14 -11.44 -3.02
CA LEU A 36 3.29 -10.26 -3.89
C LEU A 36 2.95 -10.61 -5.33
N SER A 37 3.31 -11.80 -5.81
CA SER A 37 2.95 -12.29 -7.15
C SER A 37 1.44 -12.49 -7.31
N GLU A 38 0.74 -13.00 -6.29
CA GLU A 38 -0.72 -13.08 -6.32
C GLU A 38 -1.37 -11.69 -6.32
N LEU A 39 -0.83 -10.74 -5.55
CA LEU A 39 -1.31 -9.36 -5.52
C LEU A 39 -1.05 -8.64 -6.85
N GLU A 40 0.05 -8.94 -7.52
CA GLU A 40 0.37 -8.46 -8.88
C GLU A 40 -0.65 -9.02 -9.88
N SER A 41 -1.00 -10.30 -9.76
CA SER A 41 -1.99 -10.93 -10.64
C SER A 41 -3.38 -10.31 -10.53
N ILE A 42 -3.70 -9.61 -9.44
CA ILE A 42 -4.95 -8.88 -9.25
C ILE A 42 -4.78 -7.36 -9.37
N ASP A 43 -3.65 -6.90 -9.93
CA ASP A 43 -3.33 -5.48 -10.18
C ASP A 43 -3.34 -4.61 -8.91
N ARG A 44 -2.98 -5.20 -7.77
CA ARG A 44 -2.96 -4.50 -6.47
C ARG A 44 -1.58 -4.00 -6.09
N VAL A 45 -0.54 -4.66 -6.56
CA VAL A 45 0.86 -4.24 -6.44
C VAL A 45 1.52 -4.34 -7.81
N GLU A 46 2.52 -3.53 -8.04
CA GLU A 46 3.34 -3.52 -9.25
C GLU A 46 4.80 -3.75 -8.87
N ARG A 47 5.53 -4.46 -9.73
CA ARG A 47 6.96 -4.68 -9.57
C ARG A 47 7.76 -3.76 -10.49
N ASP A 48 8.56 -2.89 -9.90
CA ASP A 48 9.52 -2.03 -10.59
C ASP A 48 10.94 -2.56 -10.36
N GLY A 49 11.36 -3.50 -11.20
CA GLY A 49 12.65 -4.18 -11.06
C GLY A 49 12.69 -5.11 -9.84
N ASP A 50 13.44 -4.75 -8.81
CA ASP A 50 13.57 -5.50 -7.55
C ASP A 50 12.69 -4.92 -6.42
N GLU A 51 12.02 -3.81 -6.68
CA GLU A 51 11.12 -3.15 -5.73
C GLU A 51 9.65 -3.39 -6.07
N TRP A 52 8.86 -3.52 -5.02
CA TRP A 52 7.42 -3.65 -5.10
C TRP A 52 6.77 -2.33 -4.69
N ARG A 53 5.76 -1.90 -5.44
CA ARG A 53 4.96 -0.72 -5.11
C ARG A 53 3.50 -1.09 -5.08
N ILE A 54 2.72 -0.39 -4.28
CA ILE A 54 1.26 -0.52 -4.33
C ILE A 54 0.82 0.09 -5.66
N ALA A 55 0.20 -0.72 -6.51
CA ALA A 55 -0.41 -0.24 -7.74
C ALA A 55 -1.49 0.76 -7.31
N GLY A 56 -1.30 2.02 -7.70
CA GLY A 56 -1.99 3.15 -7.10
C GLY A 56 -3.49 2.90 -6.95
N ASP A 57 -3.92 2.72 -5.69
CA ASP A 57 -5.31 2.58 -5.31
C ASP A 57 -5.99 3.94 -5.54
N SER A 58 -6.33 4.22 -6.79
CA SER A 58 -6.98 5.46 -7.24
C SER A 58 -8.37 5.65 -6.61
N ARG A 59 -8.85 4.67 -5.82
CA ARG A 59 -10.06 4.78 -4.99
C ARG A 59 -9.81 5.26 -3.56
N LEU A 60 -8.62 5.07 -2.99
CA LEU A 60 -8.31 5.55 -1.64
C LEU A 60 -7.97 7.04 -1.59
N ASP A 61 -7.38 7.59 -2.65
CA ASP A 61 -7.10 9.03 -2.75
C ASP A 61 -8.40 9.84 -2.96
N SER A 62 -9.30 9.30 -3.79
CA SER A 62 -10.61 9.91 -4.08
C SER A 62 -11.55 10.01 -2.86
N SER A 63 -11.39 9.14 -1.86
CA SER A 63 -12.27 9.16 -0.67
C SER A 63 -11.77 10.08 0.44
N VAL A 64 -10.46 10.39 0.48
CA VAL A 64 -9.88 11.31 1.45
C VAL A 64 -10.03 12.75 0.97
N GLU A 65 -9.89 13.02 -0.32
CA GLU A 65 -10.02 14.37 -0.87
C GLU A 65 -11.47 14.90 -0.81
N HIS A 66 -12.48 14.03 -1.00
CA HIS A 66 -13.89 14.43 -0.93
C HIS A 66 -14.39 14.68 0.51
N MET A 67 -13.67 14.21 1.54
CA MET A 67 -14.00 14.54 2.94
C MET A 67 -13.29 15.81 3.43
N ALA A 68 -12.17 16.20 2.82
CA ALA A 68 -11.46 17.43 3.15
C ALA A 68 -12.21 18.70 2.68
N ASP A 69 -12.97 18.62 1.58
CA ASP A 69 -13.73 19.75 1.05
C ASP A 69 -14.94 20.15 1.92
N ARG A 70 -15.55 19.17 2.62
CA ARG A 70 -16.79 19.41 3.39
C ARG A 70 -16.56 20.10 4.74
N LEU A 71 -15.36 20.05 5.31
CA LEU A 71 -15.07 20.61 6.64
C LEU A 71 -14.56 22.07 6.62
N GLY A 72 -14.39 22.66 5.44
CA GLY A 72 -13.88 24.04 5.30
C GLY A 72 -14.90 25.17 5.37
N SER A 73 -16.21 24.90 5.48
CA SER A 73 -17.25 25.92 5.24
C SER A 73 -18.33 26.06 6.31
N GLU A 74 -18.05 25.79 7.58
CA GLU A 74 -19.00 26.08 8.67
C GLU A 74 -18.33 26.84 9.82
N GLY A 75 -17.80 28.01 9.48
CA GLY A 75 -17.20 28.95 10.42
C GLY A 75 -17.50 30.40 10.09
N GLU A 76 -18.61 30.72 9.43
CA GLU A 76 -18.97 32.13 9.24
C GLU A 76 -20.47 32.34 9.01
N ARG A 77 -21.28 32.25 10.07
CA ARG A 77 -22.58 32.93 10.13
C ARG A 77 -22.78 33.50 11.53
N ARG A 78 -22.31 34.75 11.64
CA ARG A 78 -22.74 35.86 12.49
C ARG A 78 -24.05 35.67 13.27
#